data_AF-A0A7J7HSI3-F1
#
_entry.id   AF-A0A7J7HSI3-F1
#
_cell.length_a   1.000
_cell.length_b   1.000
_cell.length_c   1.000
_cell.angle_alpha   90.00
_cell.angle_beta   90.00
_cell.angle_gamma   90.00
#
_symmetry.space_group_name_H-M   'P 1'
#
loop_
_entity.id
_entity.type
_entity.pdbx_description
1 polymer ?
#
loop_
_entity_poly.entity_id
_entity_poly.type
_entity_poly.pdbx_seq_one_letter_code
_entity_poly.pdbx_strand_id
1 'polypeptide(L)'
;MVDMGCNPDVVTYGIMVDILCKARRVDEAVEIVKDMDAKGCRPTSFIYSVLVHSYGTDNKIEDAVDTFLEMERNGVKADVIVYNALISAFCKVNKFQNAYRVLNEMNAKGVMPNSRTCNIILNGLIGLGETDQAFSVFRKMIKICEPDANTYTMMIKMFCKREELKMAQKVWKYMKSKQFAPSMHTFSVLINGLCEKGDVSEACVMMEEMIEMGMRPSRVTFGRLRQLLIKEGRQDVLEFLNEKLNLLVKEPVCD
;
A
#
# COMPACT_ATOMS: atom_id res chain seq x y z
N MET A 1 -19.88 4.48 -32.53
CA MET A 1 -19.86 3.03 -32.26
C MET A 1 -21.21 2.41 -32.55
N VAL A 2 -22.28 2.84 -31.87
CA VAL A 2 -23.64 2.33 -32.09
C VAL A 2 -24.16 2.64 -33.50
N ASP A 3 -23.92 3.87 -33.99
CA ASP A 3 -24.31 4.28 -35.36
C ASP A 3 -23.55 3.56 -36.49
N MET A 4 -22.51 2.80 -36.15
CA MET A 4 -21.76 1.94 -37.09
C MET A 4 -22.12 0.45 -36.93
N GLY A 5 -23.13 0.11 -36.12
CA GLY A 5 -23.56 -1.28 -35.90
C GLY A 5 -22.65 -2.11 -34.97
N CYS A 6 -21.69 -1.47 -34.28
CA CYS A 6 -20.85 -2.16 -33.29
C CYS A 6 -21.54 -2.14 -31.92
N ASN A 7 -22.00 -3.31 -31.46
CA ASN A 7 -22.58 -3.46 -30.13
C ASN A 7 -21.47 -3.46 -29.06
N PRO A 8 -21.53 -2.57 -28.06
CA PRO A 8 -20.59 -2.59 -26.94
C PRO A 8 -20.61 -3.93 -26.21
N ASP A 9 -19.43 -4.46 -25.91
CA ASP A 9 -19.25 -5.67 -25.12
C ASP A 9 -18.87 -5.35 -23.66
N VAL A 10 -18.70 -6.40 -22.85
CA VAL A 10 -18.36 -6.28 -21.42
C VAL A 10 -17.09 -5.47 -21.16
N VAL A 11 -16.12 -5.55 -22.08
CA VAL A 11 -14.85 -4.81 -21.98
C VAL A 11 -15.09 -3.33 -22.25
N THR A 12 -15.86 -3.02 -23.29
CA THR A 12 -16.24 -1.65 -23.65
C THR A 12 -16.97 -0.97 -22.49
N TYR A 13 -17.98 -1.63 -21.91
CA TYR A 13 -18.70 -1.09 -20.75
C TYR A 13 -17.78 -0.92 -19.54
N GLY A 14 -16.91 -1.89 -19.26
CA GLY A 14 -15.93 -1.80 -18.17
C GLY A 14 -15.01 -0.58 -18.28
N ILE A 15 -14.54 -0.28 -19.50
CA ILE A 15 -13.70 0.91 -19.76
C ILE A 15 -14.51 2.19 -19.57
N MET A 16 -15.74 2.26 -20.09
CA MET A 16 -16.59 3.44 -19.95
C MET A 16 -16.89 3.75 -18.48
N VAL A 17 -17.25 2.73 -17.70
CA VAL A 17 -17.50 2.86 -16.25
C VAL A 17 -16.25 3.32 -15.52
N ASP A 18 -15.08 2.71 -15.78
CA ASP A 18 -13.81 3.10 -15.15
C ASP A 18 -13.42 4.56 -15.45
N ILE A 19 -13.56 5.00 -16.71
CA ILE A 19 -13.26 6.38 -17.11
C ILE A 19 -14.22 7.37 -16.43
N LEU A 20 -15.53 7.07 -16.41
CA LEU A 20 -16.53 7.94 -15.79
C LEU A 20 -16.32 8.05 -14.27
N CYS A 21 -16.05 6.93 -13.60
CA CYS A 21 -15.72 6.92 -12.17
C CYS A 21 -14.43 7.70 -11.87
N LYS A 22 -13.38 7.54 -12.68
CA LYS A 22 -12.14 8.34 -12.55
C LYS A 22 -12.39 9.85 -12.78
N ALA A 23 -13.36 10.20 -13.61
CA ALA A 23 -13.82 11.56 -13.83
C ALA A 23 -14.81 12.06 -12.75
N ARG A 24 -15.08 11.27 -11.69
CA ARG A 24 -16.07 11.55 -10.63
C ARG A 24 -17.51 11.74 -11.14
N ARG A 25 -17.84 11.12 -12.28
CA ARG A 25 -19.16 11.13 -12.91
C ARG A 25 -19.88 9.80 -12.63
N VAL A 26 -19.98 9.45 -11.35
CA VAL A 26 -20.47 8.12 -10.91
C VAL A 26 -21.92 7.88 -11.31
N ASP A 27 -22.76 8.91 -11.26
CA ASP A 27 -24.17 8.80 -11.66
C ASP A 27 -24.31 8.39 -13.13
N GLU A 28 -23.48 8.96 -14.01
CA GLU A 28 -23.43 8.54 -15.42
C GLU A 28 -22.87 7.13 -15.60
N ALA A 29 -21.88 6.75 -14.78
CA ALA A 29 -21.35 5.39 -14.80
C ALA A 29 -22.43 4.37 -14.43
N VAL A 30 -23.31 4.69 -13.48
CA VAL A 30 -24.46 3.85 -13.12
C VAL A 30 -25.47 3.74 -14.26
N GLU A 31 -25.75 4.83 -14.98
CA GLU A 31 -26.62 4.76 -16.17
C GLU A 31 -26.02 3.87 -17.27
N ILE A 32 -24.70 3.88 -17.45
CA ILE A 32 -24.00 2.95 -18.36
C ILE A 32 -24.17 1.49 -17.92
N VAL A 33 -24.14 1.20 -16.61
CA VAL A 33 -24.37 -0.15 -16.08
C VAL A 33 -25.83 -0.60 -16.30
N LYS A 34 -26.80 0.30 -16.13
CA LYS A 34 -28.21 -0.01 -16.44
C LYS A 34 -28.43 -0.29 -17.92
N ASP A 35 -27.82 0.50 -18.81
CA ASP A 35 -27.86 0.28 -20.26
C ASP A 35 -27.22 -1.07 -20.65
N MET A 36 -26.10 -1.42 -20.00
CA MET A 36 -25.42 -2.71 -20.16
C MET A 36 -26.37 -3.88 -19.87
N ASP A 37 -27.05 -3.85 -18.71
CA ASP A 37 -28.03 -4.87 -18.30
C ASP A 37 -29.25 -4.93 -19.24
N ALA A 38 -29.79 -3.77 -19.64
CA ALA A 38 -30.93 -3.68 -20.56
C ALA A 38 -30.64 -4.32 -21.93
N LYS A 39 -29.37 -4.30 -22.36
CA LYS A 39 -28.89 -4.95 -23.58
C LYS A 39 -28.50 -6.42 -23.38
N GLY A 40 -28.76 -6.99 -22.21
CA GLY A 40 -28.46 -8.38 -21.88
C GLY A 40 -26.97 -8.66 -21.64
N CYS A 41 -26.14 -7.62 -21.52
CA CYS A 41 -24.74 -7.76 -21.14
C CYS A 41 -24.68 -7.66 -19.61
N ARG A 42 -24.24 -8.69 -18.88
CA ARG A 42 -24.27 -8.65 -17.41
C ARG A 42 -23.02 -7.99 -16.83
N PRO A 43 -23.14 -7.08 -15.84
CA PRO A 43 -22.02 -6.50 -15.13
C PRO A 43 -21.14 -7.56 -14.48
N THR A 44 -19.83 -7.34 -14.51
CA THR A 44 -18.83 -8.24 -13.95
C THR A 44 -18.35 -7.77 -12.58
N SER A 45 -17.65 -8.65 -11.85
CA SER A 45 -16.97 -8.30 -10.59
C SER A 45 -16.09 -7.05 -10.73
N PHE A 46 -15.42 -6.88 -11.88
CA PHE A 46 -14.62 -5.71 -12.16
C PHE A 46 -15.44 -4.41 -12.13
N ILE A 47 -16.58 -4.37 -12.82
CA ILE A 47 -17.46 -3.18 -12.88
C ILE A 47 -17.95 -2.81 -11.48
N TYR A 48 -18.42 -3.78 -10.70
CA TYR A 48 -18.83 -3.54 -9.31
C TYR A 48 -17.66 -3.05 -8.46
N SER A 49 -16.45 -3.61 -8.63
CA SER A 49 -15.27 -3.17 -7.88
C SER A 49 -14.93 -1.70 -8.13
N VAL A 50 -15.10 -1.23 -9.38
CA VAL A 50 -14.88 0.16 -9.78
C VAL A 50 -15.92 1.08 -9.13
N LEU A 51 -17.20 0.72 -9.17
CA LEU A 51 -18.27 1.50 -8.54
C LEU A 51 -18.10 1.58 -7.02
N VAL A 52 -17.90 0.44 -6.34
CA VAL A 52 -17.67 0.39 -4.88
C VAL A 52 -16.46 1.24 -4.49
N HIS A 53 -15.36 1.15 -5.25
CA HIS A 53 -14.19 1.97 -5.02
C HIS A 53 -14.48 3.47 -5.21
N SER A 54 -15.22 3.84 -6.26
CA SER A 54 -15.57 5.23 -6.56
C SER A 54 -16.46 5.84 -5.47
N TYR A 55 -17.50 5.13 -5.04
CA TYR A 55 -18.33 5.57 -3.92
C TYR A 55 -17.51 5.70 -2.62
N GLY A 56 -16.60 4.75 -2.38
CA GLY A 56 -15.65 4.83 -1.27
C GLY A 56 -14.69 6.02 -1.36
N THR A 57 -14.26 6.46 -2.55
CA THR A 57 -13.45 7.68 -2.72
C THR A 57 -14.25 8.96 -2.47
N ASP A 58 -15.54 8.94 -2.75
CA ASP A 58 -16.45 10.08 -2.56
C ASP A 58 -17.11 10.10 -1.17
N ASN A 59 -16.67 9.23 -0.25
CA ASN A 59 -17.24 9.05 1.10
C ASN A 59 -18.74 8.68 1.12
N LYS A 60 -19.26 8.16 0.01
CA LYS A 60 -20.63 7.66 -0.16
C LYS A 60 -20.72 6.19 0.26
N ILE A 61 -20.58 5.93 1.56
CA ILE A 61 -20.43 4.55 2.07
C ILE A 61 -21.69 3.71 1.92
N GLU A 62 -22.87 4.33 2.04
CA GLU A 62 -24.15 3.64 1.86
C GLU A 62 -24.28 3.13 0.43
N ASP A 63 -24.02 3.99 -0.57
CA ASP A 63 -24.00 3.60 -1.98
C ASP A 63 -22.96 2.50 -2.27
N ALA A 64 -21.78 2.55 -1.63
CA ALA A 64 -20.77 1.51 -1.76
C ALA A 64 -21.24 0.14 -1.22
N VAL A 65 -21.96 0.14 -0.09
CA VAL A 65 -22.54 -1.07 0.50
C VAL A 65 -23.70 -1.58 -0.35
N ASP A 66 -24.58 -0.70 -0.82
CA ASP A 66 -25.72 -1.07 -1.65
C ASP A 66 -25.26 -1.67 -2.98
N THR A 67 -24.23 -1.09 -3.61
CA THR A 67 -23.59 -1.63 -4.82
C THR A 67 -23.00 -3.03 -4.57
N PHE A 68 -22.36 -3.24 -3.41
CA PHE A 68 -21.85 -4.56 -3.03
C PHE A 68 -22.97 -5.57 -2.84
N LEU A 69 -24.07 -5.19 -2.16
CA LEU A 69 -25.22 -6.08 -1.95
C LEU A 69 -25.97 -6.37 -3.25
N GLU A 70 -26.08 -5.40 -4.15
CA GLU A 70 -26.64 -5.58 -5.49
C GLU A 70 -25.84 -6.60 -6.30
N MET A 71 -24.51 -6.53 -6.26
CA MET A 71 -23.62 -7.52 -6.88
C MET A 71 -23.97 -8.94 -6.43
N GLU A 72 -24.18 -9.14 -5.12
CA GLU A 72 -24.54 -10.46 -4.57
C GLU A 72 -25.94 -10.91 -4.99
N ARG A 73 -26.92 -10.00 -4.99
CA ARG A 73 -28.30 -10.29 -5.45
C ARG A 73 -28.32 -10.69 -6.93
N ASN A 74 -27.44 -10.10 -7.73
CA ASN A 74 -27.28 -10.42 -9.14
C ASN A 74 -26.48 -11.72 -9.39
N GLY A 75 -26.08 -12.42 -8.32
CA GLY A 75 -25.38 -13.70 -8.39
C GLY A 75 -23.91 -13.59 -8.81
N VAL A 76 -23.34 -12.37 -8.80
CA VAL A 76 -21.94 -12.15 -9.15
C VAL A 76 -21.09 -12.32 -7.89
N LYS A 77 -20.12 -13.24 -7.93
CA LYS A 77 -19.27 -13.53 -6.77
C LYS A 77 -18.23 -12.43 -6.57
N ALA A 78 -18.19 -11.84 -5.37
CA ALA A 78 -17.18 -10.88 -4.98
C ALA A 78 -15.80 -11.54 -4.91
N ASP A 79 -14.82 -10.94 -5.60
CA ASP A 79 -13.42 -11.31 -5.51
C ASP A 79 -12.64 -10.42 -4.51
N VAL A 80 -11.35 -10.68 -4.38
CA VAL A 80 -10.44 -9.93 -3.49
C VAL A 80 -10.44 -8.42 -3.80
N ILE A 81 -10.64 -8.01 -5.05
CA ILE A 81 -10.62 -6.60 -5.45
C ILE A 81 -11.85 -5.88 -4.91
N VAL A 82 -13.03 -6.49 -5.06
CA VAL A 82 -14.29 -5.93 -4.54
C VAL A 82 -14.25 -5.80 -3.01
N TYR A 83 -13.83 -6.86 -2.30
CA TYR A 83 -13.69 -6.82 -0.84
C TYR A 83 -12.70 -5.73 -0.40
N ASN A 84 -11.56 -5.60 -1.09
CA ASN A 84 -10.60 -4.54 -0.81
C ASN A 84 -11.18 -3.14 -1.01
N ALA A 85 -12.00 -2.94 -2.05
CA ALA A 85 -12.68 -1.67 -2.27
C ALA A 85 -13.62 -1.32 -1.11
N LEU A 86 -14.43 -2.29 -0.65
CA LEU A 86 -15.37 -2.07 0.45
C LEU A 86 -14.65 -1.86 1.80
N ILE A 87 -13.61 -2.64 2.09
CA ILE A 87 -12.75 -2.45 3.27
C ILE A 87 -12.11 -1.06 3.24
N SER A 88 -11.62 -0.62 2.07
CA SER A 88 -11.04 0.72 1.89
C SER A 88 -12.05 1.81 2.15
N ALA A 89 -13.28 1.68 1.64
CA ALA A 89 -14.37 2.61 1.89
C ALA A 89 -14.63 2.77 3.40
N PHE A 90 -14.78 1.68 4.15
CA PHE A 90 -14.96 1.76 5.60
C PHE A 90 -13.76 2.35 6.35
N CYS A 91 -12.53 2.04 5.94
CA CYS A 91 -11.33 2.61 6.55
C CYS A 91 -11.23 4.13 6.35
N LYS A 92 -11.65 4.66 5.20
CA LYS A 92 -11.63 6.10 4.91
C LYS A 92 -12.54 6.93 5.82
N VAL A 93 -13.65 6.34 6.26
CA VAL A 93 -14.57 6.95 7.24
C VAL A 93 -14.33 6.46 8.66
N ASN A 94 -13.16 5.89 8.94
CA ASN A 94 -12.73 5.39 10.25
C ASN A 94 -13.64 4.33 10.89
N LYS A 95 -14.47 3.64 10.10
CA LYS A 95 -15.36 2.56 10.56
C LYS A 95 -14.64 1.20 10.55
N PHE A 96 -13.52 1.08 11.27
CA PHE A 96 -12.68 -0.13 11.26
C PHE A 96 -13.41 -1.40 11.72
N GLN A 97 -14.38 -1.30 12.63
CA GLN A 97 -15.20 -2.45 13.04
C GLN A 97 -15.96 -3.05 11.85
N ASN A 98 -16.49 -2.20 10.96
CA ASN A 98 -17.13 -2.68 9.74
C ASN A 98 -16.10 -3.26 8.76
N ALA A 99 -14.92 -2.64 8.63
CA ALA A 99 -13.83 -3.21 7.83
C ALA A 99 -13.44 -4.64 8.31
N TYR A 100 -13.37 -4.88 9.62
CA TYR A 100 -13.12 -6.21 10.18
C TYR A 100 -14.28 -7.18 9.95
N ARG A 101 -15.54 -6.72 9.98
CA ARG A 101 -16.70 -7.55 9.64
C ARG A 101 -16.61 -8.02 8.18
N VAL A 102 -16.30 -7.11 7.26
CA VAL A 102 -16.11 -7.44 5.83
C VAL A 102 -14.93 -8.40 5.65
N LEU A 103 -13.81 -8.21 6.38
CA LEU A 103 -12.67 -9.14 6.35
C LEU A 103 -13.04 -10.56 6.83
N ASN A 104 -13.87 -10.67 7.87
CA ASN A 104 -14.33 -11.96 8.36
C ASN A 104 -15.31 -12.62 7.37
N GLU A 105 -16.19 -11.83 6.76
CA GLU A 105 -17.11 -12.31 5.72
C GLU A 105 -16.36 -12.82 4.48
N MET A 106 -15.35 -12.07 4.04
CA MET A 106 -14.43 -12.46 2.96
C MET A 106 -13.84 -13.86 3.20
N ASN A 107 -13.31 -14.10 4.41
CA ASN A 107 -12.81 -15.42 4.83
C ASN A 107 -13.92 -16.50 4.87
N ALA A 108 -15.09 -16.18 5.43
CA ALA A 108 -16.20 -17.12 5.56
C ALA A 108 -16.74 -17.58 4.19
N LYS A 109 -16.65 -16.71 3.18
CA LYS A 109 -17.00 -17.00 1.78
C LYS A 109 -15.85 -17.65 0.98
N GLY A 110 -14.76 -18.02 1.64
CA GLY A 110 -13.62 -18.72 1.04
C GLY A 110 -12.71 -17.83 0.18
N VAL A 111 -12.85 -16.50 0.27
CA VAL A 111 -11.98 -15.54 -0.42
C VAL A 111 -10.86 -15.18 0.54
N MET A 112 -9.61 -15.59 0.25
CA MET A 112 -8.51 -15.38 1.19
C MET A 112 -7.98 -13.94 1.13
N PRO A 113 -7.84 -13.23 2.27
CA PRO A 113 -7.20 -11.92 2.32
C PRO A 113 -5.73 -12.03 1.95
N ASN A 114 -5.25 -11.04 1.20
CA ASN A 114 -3.86 -10.95 0.79
C ASN A 114 -3.14 -9.77 1.49
N SER A 115 -1.87 -9.54 1.13
CA SER A 115 -1.08 -8.47 1.72
C SER A 115 -1.73 -7.08 1.54
N ARG A 116 -2.27 -6.82 0.35
CA ARG A 116 -3.01 -5.59 0.02
C ARG A 116 -4.22 -5.38 0.92
N THR A 117 -4.96 -6.44 1.23
CA THR A 117 -6.15 -6.38 2.10
C THR A 117 -5.79 -5.86 3.49
N CYS A 118 -4.76 -6.44 4.11
CA CYS A 118 -4.31 -6.01 5.44
C CYS A 118 -3.63 -4.64 5.39
N ASN A 119 -2.89 -4.33 4.31
CA ASN A 119 -2.26 -3.03 4.11
C ASN A 119 -3.26 -1.87 4.04
N ILE A 120 -4.50 -2.09 3.57
CA ILE A 120 -5.55 -1.07 3.60
C ILE A 120 -5.89 -0.69 5.05
N ILE A 121 -6.15 -1.69 5.90
CA ILE A 121 -6.48 -1.49 7.32
C ILE A 121 -5.29 -0.88 8.05
N LEU A 122 -4.08 -1.41 7.83
CA LEU A 122 -2.84 -0.89 8.41
C LEU A 122 -2.63 0.58 8.05
N ASN A 123 -2.75 0.96 6.78
CA ASN A 123 -2.59 2.35 6.35
C ASN A 123 -3.62 3.27 7.02
N GLY A 124 -4.88 2.84 7.13
CA GLY A 124 -5.93 3.61 7.81
C GLY A 124 -5.57 3.86 9.29
N LEU A 125 -5.19 2.82 10.02
CA LEU A 125 -4.81 2.93 11.43
C LEU A 125 -3.55 3.78 11.63
N ILE A 126 -2.53 3.59 10.78
CA ILE A 126 -1.31 4.41 10.80
C ILE A 126 -1.62 5.88 10.52
N GLY A 127 -2.53 6.18 9.59
CA GLY A 127 -2.95 7.53 9.25
C GLY A 127 -3.65 8.26 10.41
N LEU A 128 -4.39 7.52 11.24
CA LEU A 128 -5.00 8.04 12.47
C LEU A 128 -4.03 8.07 13.66
N GLY A 129 -2.85 7.47 13.51
CA GLY A 129 -1.89 7.37 14.58
C GLY A 129 -2.17 6.26 15.60
N GLU A 130 -3.08 5.33 15.30
CA GLU A 130 -3.47 4.17 16.12
C GLU A 130 -2.38 3.07 16.06
N THR A 131 -1.20 3.37 16.59
CA THR A 131 0.02 2.54 16.47
C THR A 131 -0.14 1.14 17.05
N ASP A 132 -0.77 1.00 18.23
CA ASP A 132 -0.98 -0.30 18.87
C ASP A 132 -1.94 -1.19 18.08
N GLN A 133 -3.01 -0.60 17.55
CA GLN A 133 -3.97 -1.31 16.70
C GLN A 133 -3.30 -1.73 15.39
N ALA A 134 -2.53 -0.85 14.75
CA ALA A 134 -1.78 -1.18 13.55
C ALA A 134 -0.80 -2.34 13.80
N PHE A 135 -0.06 -2.32 14.91
CA PHE A 135 0.84 -3.42 15.26
C PHE A 135 0.09 -4.72 15.59
N SER A 136 -1.11 -4.64 16.18
CA SER A 136 -1.99 -5.80 16.37
C SER A 136 -2.43 -6.42 15.04
N VAL A 137 -2.82 -5.58 14.06
CA VAL A 137 -3.16 -6.04 12.71
C VAL A 137 -1.96 -6.68 12.03
N PHE A 138 -0.77 -6.08 12.11
CA PHE A 138 0.46 -6.65 11.55
C PHE A 138 0.79 -8.03 12.15
N ARG A 139 0.63 -8.20 13.46
CA ARG A 139 0.82 -9.52 14.12
C ARG A 139 -0.21 -10.55 13.70
N LYS A 140 -1.46 -10.15 13.49
CA LYS A 140 -2.51 -11.04 12.96
C LYS A 140 -2.25 -11.41 11.51
N MET A 141 -1.86 -10.42 10.71
CA MET A 141 -1.51 -10.57 9.29
C MET A 141 -0.50 -11.70 9.12
N ILE A 142 0.62 -11.67 9.84
CA ILE A 142 1.67 -12.73 9.80
C ILE A 142 1.12 -14.16 9.97
N LYS A 143 -0.03 -14.34 10.65
CA LYS A 143 -0.66 -15.65 10.85
C LYS A 143 -1.64 -16.05 9.74
N ILE A 144 -2.21 -15.07 9.02
CA ILE A 144 -3.28 -15.29 8.04
C ILE A 144 -2.82 -15.09 6.59
N CYS A 145 -1.82 -14.24 6.36
CA CYS A 145 -1.22 -13.97 5.05
C CYS A 145 0.21 -13.43 5.18
N GLU A 146 0.99 -13.51 4.10
CA GLU A 146 2.38 -13.05 4.14
C GLU A 146 2.48 -11.52 3.99
N PRO A 147 3.18 -10.81 4.91
CA PRO A 147 3.54 -9.41 4.71
C PRO A 147 4.45 -9.25 3.49
N ASP A 148 4.20 -8.21 2.70
CA ASP A 148 5.08 -7.81 1.59
C ASP A 148 6.08 -6.71 2.01
N ALA A 149 7.00 -6.36 1.11
CA ALA A 149 7.99 -5.31 1.35
C ALA A 149 7.36 -3.95 1.71
N ASN A 150 6.19 -3.63 1.13
CA ASN A 150 5.46 -2.41 1.45
C ASN A 150 4.94 -2.44 2.90
N THR A 151 4.42 -3.58 3.35
CA THR A 151 3.96 -3.81 4.72
C THR A 151 5.06 -3.51 5.73
N TYR A 152 6.25 -4.10 5.55
CA TYR A 152 7.39 -3.85 6.44
C TYR A 152 7.82 -2.39 6.43
N THR A 153 7.87 -1.78 5.24
CA THR A 153 8.25 -0.36 5.10
C THR A 153 7.26 0.57 5.81
N MET A 154 5.95 0.29 5.71
CA MET A 154 4.92 1.03 6.44
C MET A 154 5.11 0.93 7.96
N MET A 155 5.36 -0.27 8.48
CA MET A 155 5.56 -0.49 9.92
C MET A 155 6.83 0.21 10.44
N ILE A 156 7.94 0.09 9.71
CA ILE A 156 9.20 0.78 10.06
C ILE A 156 8.99 2.29 10.05
N LYS A 157 8.35 2.83 9.00
CA LYS A 157 8.04 4.25 8.88
C LYS A 157 7.17 4.74 10.03
N MET A 158 6.15 3.98 10.41
CA MET A 158 5.28 4.29 11.55
C MET A 158 6.10 4.38 12.84
N PHE A 159 6.91 3.37 13.16
CA PHE A 159 7.71 3.35 14.39
C PHE A 159 8.80 4.44 14.41
N CYS A 160 9.44 4.73 13.26
CA CYS A 160 10.39 5.84 13.16
C CYS A 160 9.73 7.19 13.46
N LYS A 161 8.55 7.46 12.89
CA LYS A 161 7.78 8.69 13.15
C LYS A 161 7.30 8.85 14.60
N ARG A 162 7.20 7.74 15.33
CA ARG A 162 6.82 7.70 16.76
C ARG A 162 8.04 7.66 17.69
N GLU A 163 9.25 7.82 17.15
CA GLU A 163 10.53 7.72 17.88
C GLU A 163 10.78 6.35 18.56
N GLU A 164 9.99 5.34 18.21
CA GLU A 164 10.07 3.96 18.69
C GLU A 164 11.10 3.15 17.90
N LEU A 165 12.34 3.65 17.75
CA LEU A 165 13.35 3.01 16.90
C LEU A 165 13.68 1.57 17.28
N LYS A 166 13.55 1.20 18.57
CA LYS A 166 13.71 -0.20 19.00
C LYS A 166 12.71 -1.13 18.32
N MET A 167 11.46 -0.68 18.12
CA MET A 167 10.44 -1.44 17.41
C MET A 167 10.69 -1.42 15.90
N ALA A 168 11.10 -0.28 15.33
CA ALA A 168 11.50 -0.20 13.92
C ALA A 168 12.62 -1.20 13.59
N GLN A 169 13.66 -1.27 14.43
CA GLN A 169 14.77 -2.24 14.28
C GLN A 169 14.31 -3.70 14.44
N LYS A 170 13.36 -3.98 15.35
CA LYS A 170 12.78 -5.33 15.48
C LYS A 170 12.05 -5.74 14.20
N VAL A 171 11.26 -4.84 13.62
CA VAL A 171 10.56 -5.09 12.34
C VAL A 171 11.57 -5.28 11.21
N TRP A 172 12.62 -4.46 11.15
CA TRP A 172 13.72 -4.60 10.18
C TRP A 172 14.41 -5.96 10.28
N LYS A 173 14.83 -6.37 11.48
CA LYS A 173 15.46 -7.68 11.71
C LYS A 173 14.52 -8.83 11.33
N TYR A 174 13.23 -8.69 11.66
CA TYR A 174 12.22 -9.68 11.28
C TYR A 174 12.04 -9.77 9.76
N MET A 175 11.98 -8.63 9.04
CA MET A 175 11.96 -8.58 7.57
C MET A 175 13.14 -9.35 6.96
N LYS A 176 14.36 -9.10 7.46
CA LYS A 176 15.56 -9.83 7.01
C LYS A 176 15.50 -11.32 7.31
N SER A 177 15.01 -11.71 8.49
CA SER A 177 14.85 -13.14 8.85
C SER A 177 13.83 -13.89 7.97
N LYS A 178 12.93 -13.15 7.33
CA LYS A 178 11.95 -13.66 6.36
C LYS A 178 12.43 -13.55 4.91
N GLN A 179 13.71 -13.22 4.70
CA GLN A 179 14.35 -13.11 3.38
C GLN A 179 13.67 -12.12 2.44
N PHE A 180 12.92 -11.14 2.98
CA PHE A 180 12.40 -10.04 2.17
C PHE A 180 13.51 -9.04 1.92
N ALA A 181 13.85 -8.84 0.64
CA ALA A 181 14.82 -7.84 0.22
C ALA A 181 14.30 -6.42 0.55
N PRO A 182 15.02 -5.65 1.39
CA PRO A 182 14.64 -4.27 1.66
C PRO A 182 14.78 -3.41 0.40
N SER A 183 13.82 -2.52 0.19
CA SER A 183 13.90 -1.57 -0.92
C SER A 183 14.77 -0.36 -0.55
N MET A 184 15.22 0.38 -1.56
CA MET A 184 15.85 1.70 -1.39
C MET A 184 15.02 2.64 -0.49
N HIS A 185 13.69 2.57 -0.60
CA HIS A 185 12.78 3.35 0.23
C HIS A 185 12.81 2.89 1.69
N THR A 186 12.84 1.58 1.94
CA THR A 186 12.90 1.00 3.29
C THR A 186 14.16 1.43 4.02
N PHE A 187 15.33 1.33 3.38
CA PHE A 187 16.60 1.85 3.91
C PHE A 187 16.53 3.34 4.19
N SER A 188 16.03 4.13 3.24
CA SER A 188 15.93 5.58 3.40
C SER A 188 15.06 5.97 4.60
N VAL A 189 13.94 5.29 4.82
CA VAL A 189 13.08 5.52 6.00
C VAL A 189 13.84 5.24 7.29
N LEU A 190 14.54 4.09 7.38
CA LEU A 190 15.24 3.69 8.59
C LEU A 190 16.44 4.61 8.90
N ILE A 191 17.27 4.89 7.89
CA ILE A 191 18.44 5.79 8.02
C ILE A 191 17.99 7.19 8.45
N ASN A 192 16.93 7.73 7.83
CA ASN A 192 16.41 9.04 8.20
C ASN A 192 15.90 9.07 9.65
N GLY A 193 15.18 8.03 10.09
CA GLY A 193 14.73 7.93 11.48
C GLY A 193 15.87 7.78 12.49
N LEU A 194 16.92 7.04 12.14
CA LEU A 194 18.14 6.94 12.96
C LEU A 194 18.88 8.27 13.03
N CYS A 195 18.98 9.00 11.91
CA CYS A 195 19.59 10.31 11.87
C CYS A 195 18.84 11.33 12.72
N GLU A 196 17.50 11.34 12.67
CA GLU A 196 16.65 12.23 13.47
C GLU A 196 16.84 12.02 14.98
N LYS A 197 17.07 10.77 15.41
CA LYS A 197 17.37 10.45 16.81
C LYS A 197 18.83 10.68 17.21
N GLY A 198 19.72 10.88 16.24
CA GLY A 198 21.16 10.99 16.48
C GLY A 198 21.87 9.65 16.69
N ASP A 199 21.27 8.53 16.30
CA ASP A 199 21.95 7.22 16.34
C ASP A 199 22.87 7.07 15.12
N VAL A 200 24.01 7.76 15.17
CA VAL A 200 24.94 7.92 14.04
C VAL A 200 25.57 6.58 13.66
N SER A 201 25.91 5.76 14.65
CA SER A 201 26.57 4.47 14.43
C SER A 201 25.69 3.52 13.63
N GLU A 202 24.43 3.32 14.05
CA GLU A 202 23.53 2.45 13.31
C GLU A 202 23.13 3.08 11.95
N ALA A 203 22.99 4.41 11.87
CA ALA A 203 22.71 5.08 10.60
C ALA A 203 23.84 4.86 9.56
N CYS A 204 25.10 4.87 10.00
CA CYS A 204 26.25 4.52 9.16
C CYS A 204 26.23 3.07 8.70
N VAL A 205 25.97 2.13 9.61
CA VAL A 205 25.88 0.70 9.28
C VAL A 205 24.78 0.45 8.24
N MET A 206 23.61 1.06 8.42
CA MET A 206 22.51 0.95 7.45
C MET A 206 22.84 1.60 6.09
N MET A 207 23.60 2.71 6.09
CA MET A 207 24.04 3.37 4.85
C MET A 207 25.07 2.52 4.10
N GLU A 208 26.01 1.94 4.83
CA GLU A 208 27.01 1.04 4.27
C GLU A 208 26.36 -0.23 3.70
N GLU A 209 25.47 -0.88 4.47
CA GLU A 209 24.70 -2.06 4.00
C GLU A 209 23.91 -1.70 2.72
N MET A 210 23.30 -0.52 2.66
CA MET A 210 22.59 -0.05 1.46
C MET A 210 23.52 0.03 0.24
N ILE A 211 24.72 0.60 0.39
CA ILE A 211 25.68 0.76 -0.71
C ILE A 211 26.25 -0.60 -1.15
N GLU A 212 26.57 -1.48 -0.20
CA GLU A 212 27.07 -2.84 -0.47
C GLU A 212 26.06 -3.72 -1.22
N MET A 213 24.77 -3.50 -0.99
CA MET A 213 23.69 -4.14 -1.75
C MET A 213 23.48 -3.52 -3.14
N GLY A 214 24.37 -2.64 -3.59
CA GLY A 214 24.28 -1.98 -4.90
C GLY A 214 23.24 -0.86 -4.97
N MET A 215 22.63 -0.47 -3.85
CA MET A 215 21.58 0.55 -3.84
C MET A 215 22.16 1.93 -3.62
N ARG A 216 21.93 2.82 -4.58
CA ARG A 216 22.34 4.23 -4.44
C ARG A 216 21.44 4.97 -3.44
N PRO A 217 21.99 5.52 -2.34
CA PRO A 217 21.22 6.35 -1.43
C PRO A 217 20.66 7.59 -2.12
N SER A 218 19.46 8.01 -1.73
CA SER A 218 18.90 9.27 -2.22
C SER A 218 19.73 10.45 -1.72
N ARG A 219 19.78 11.55 -2.48
CA ARG A 219 20.48 12.78 -2.09
C ARG A 219 20.02 13.30 -0.72
N VAL A 220 18.72 13.15 -0.42
CA VAL A 220 18.13 13.58 0.85
C VAL A 220 18.63 12.71 2.01
N THR A 221 18.58 11.39 1.84
CA THR A 221 19.01 10.42 2.86
C THR A 221 20.51 10.59 3.17
N PHE A 222 21.36 10.62 2.14
CA PHE A 222 22.80 10.79 2.32
C PHE A 222 23.15 12.18 2.87
N GLY A 223 22.44 13.23 2.40
CA GLY A 223 22.63 14.59 2.89
C GLY A 223 22.37 14.73 4.39
N ARG A 224 21.33 14.08 4.92
CA ARG A 224 21.05 14.06 6.37
C ARG A 224 22.15 13.36 7.16
N LEU A 225 22.55 12.16 6.75
CA LEU A 225 23.63 11.43 7.44
C LEU A 225 24.94 12.22 7.40
N ARG A 226 25.26 12.87 6.26
CA ARG A 226 26.42 13.75 6.13
C ARG A 226 26.38 14.89 7.15
N GLN A 227 25.26 15.59 7.27
CA GLN A 227 25.12 16.68 8.25
C GLN A 227 25.35 16.18 9.68
N LEU A 228 24.80 15.02 10.01
CA LEU A 228 24.96 14.39 11.32
C LEU A 228 26.42 13.98 11.59
N LEU A 229 27.11 13.40 10.60
CA LEU A 229 28.52 13.02 10.73
C LEU A 229 29.44 14.23 10.94
N ILE A 230 29.22 15.31 10.19
CA ILE A 230 29.97 16.56 10.36
C ILE A 230 29.75 17.11 11.78
N LYS A 231 28.51 17.08 12.27
CA LYS A 231 28.17 17.55 13.61
C LYS A 231 28.86 16.73 14.72
N GLU A 232 28.97 15.41 14.54
CA GLU A 232 29.67 14.52 15.49
C GLU A 232 31.19 14.42 15.26
N GLY A 233 31.75 15.20 14.32
CA GLY A 233 33.19 15.19 14.02
C GLY A 233 33.71 13.90 13.36
N ARG A 234 32.83 13.07 12.80
CA ARG A 234 33.17 11.78 12.17
C ARG A 234 33.41 11.94 10.67
N GLN A 235 34.37 12.78 10.32
CA GLN A 235 34.71 13.12 8.94
C GLN A 235 35.35 11.94 8.19
N ASP A 236 36.11 11.12 8.91
CA ASP A 236 36.71 9.87 8.44
C ASP A 236 35.65 8.90 7.88
N VAL A 237 34.55 8.70 8.62
CA VAL A 237 33.44 7.84 8.18
C VAL A 237 32.72 8.43 6.97
N LEU A 238 32.59 9.76 6.91
CA LEU A 238 32.00 10.44 5.77
C LEU A 238 32.85 10.26 4.50
N GLU A 239 34.17 10.38 4.60
CA GLU A 239 35.10 10.14 3.50
C GLU A 239 34.99 8.70 2.99
N PHE A 240 35.04 7.73 3.91
CA PHE A 240 34.86 6.31 3.60
C PHE A 240 33.54 6.01 2.87
N LEU A 241 32.41 6.54 3.35
CA LEU A 241 31.11 6.35 2.70
C LEU A 241 31.04 7.01 1.31
N ASN A 242 31.71 8.15 1.11
CA ASN A 242 31.81 8.79 -0.21
C ASN A 242 32.65 7.97 -1.18
N GLU A 243 33.75 7.38 -0.72
CA GLU A 243 34.58 6.49 -1.54
C GLU A 243 33.78 5.27 -2.01
N LYS A 244 33.09 4.58 -1.08
CA LYS A 244 32.19 3.47 -1.43
C LYS A 244 31.11 3.88 -2.43
N LEU A 245 30.47 5.03 -2.21
CA LEU A 245 29.44 5.54 -3.11
C LEU A 245 30.00 5.88 -4.50
N ASN A 246 31.23 6.38 -4.60
CA ASN A 246 31.89 6.67 -5.87
C ASN A 246 32.27 5.39 -6.63
N LEU A 247 32.64 4.31 -5.94
CA LEU A 247 32.87 3.00 -6.57
C LEU A 247 31.58 2.47 -7.21
N LEU A 248 30.45 2.55 -6.50
CA LEU A 248 29.13 2.18 -7.03
C LEU A 248 28.78 2.91 -8.34
N VAL A 249 29.18 4.17 -8.50
CA VAL A 249 28.89 4.96 -9.72
C VAL A 249 29.76 4.56 -10.91
N LYS A 250 30.92 3.93 -10.66
CA LYS A 250 31.89 3.54 -11.69
C LYS A 250 31.68 2.12 -12.21
N GLU A 251 30.99 1.27 -11.46
CA GLU A 251 30.63 -0.06 -11.92
C GLU A 251 29.45 0.03 -12.90
N PRO A 252 29.59 -0.48 -14.14
CA PRO A 252 28.46 -0.55 -15.06
C PRO A 252 27.40 -1.45 -14.40
N VAL A 253 26.19 -0.92 -14.26
CA VAL A 253 25.02 -1.73 -13.93
C VAL A 253 24.88 -2.70 -15.10
N CYS A 254 25.29 -3.95 -14.94
CA CYS A 254 25.11 -4.96 -15.98
C CYS A 254 23.62 -5.01 -16.35
N ASP A 255 23.34 -4.78 -17.62
CA ASP A 255 22.03 -4.93 -18.27
C ASP A 255 21.47 -6.36 -18.11
#